data_AF-A0A932IK35-F1
#
_entry.id   AF-A0A932IK35-F1
#
_cell.length_a   1.000
_cell.length_b   1.000
_cell.length_c   1.000
_cell.angle_alpha   90.00
_cell.angle_beta   90.00
_cell.angle_gamma   90.00
#
_symmetry.space_group_name_H-M   'P 1'
#
loop_
_entity.id
_entity.type
_entity.pdbx_description
1 polymer ?
#
loop_
_entity_poly.entity_id
_entity_poly.type
_entity_poly.pdbx_seq_one_letter_code
_entity_poly.pdbx_strand_id
1 'polypeptide(L)'
;MPGARRGPNDTLPTLPRLESTYSRIIERAIQAVREERGLAGKLRGVTRQMAALGGHTRQQFRELPPAKRAGVSLGLLVVGAALALVAYHLLFRASPDELRRAIAADIAASRFVAAKHTLDELSARTGGLSPDDRWKLAAPIQAWTDKRASELLEIIEARRRTKRWDDALAALLELEQLGVEIELALFTHAEVLRAAGRREEAAEYYARYARIFPATHESDDALFWQALMHKELGEDARSRVVLRELLEKYPRSNFATSGKRLLGELNSAE
;
A
#
# COMPACT_ATOMS: atom_id res chain seq x y z
N MET A 1 -43.33 32.82 -20.29
CA MET A 1 -43.01 31.61 -19.47
C MET A 1 -42.09 30.72 -20.28
N PRO A 2 -41.05 30.15 -19.66
CA PRO A 2 -39.70 30.08 -20.24
C PRO A 2 -39.46 28.82 -21.10
N GLY A 3 -38.71 29.02 -22.19
CA GLY A 3 -38.09 27.96 -22.98
C GLY A 3 -36.93 27.33 -22.22
N ALA A 4 -37.05 26.02 -21.95
CA ALA A 4 -36.01 25.23 -21.33
C ALA A 4 -34.83 25.02 -22.30
N ARG A 5 -33.63 25.36 -21.82
CA ARG A 5 -32.35 25.10 -22.49
C ARG A 5 -32.13 23.59 -22.61
N ARG A 6 -31.91 23.11 -23.84
CA ARG A 6 -31.40 21.76 -24.12
C ARG A 6 -29.96 21.65 -23.60
N GLY A 7 -29.70 20.67 -22.75
CA GLY A 7 -28.34 20.30 -22.32
C GLY A 7 -27.61 19.49 -23.40
N PRO A 8 -26.27 19.48 -23.41
CA PRO A 8 -25.45 18.90 -24.50
C PRO A 8 -25.35 17.37 -24.49
N ASN A 9 -26.36 16.64 -23.99
CA ASN A 9 -26.29 15.18 -23.81
C ASN A 9 -27.29 14.36 -24.64
N ASP A 10 -27.98 14.97 -25.62
CA ASP A 10 -28.98 14.27 -26.46
C ASP A 10 -28.39 13.49 -27.66
N THR A 11 -27.09 13.17 -27.67
CA THR A 11 -26.47 12.41 -28.77
C THR A 11 -25.52 11.30 -28.32
N LEU A 12 -25.72 10.69 -27.15
CA LEU A 12 -25.15 9.37 -26.91
C LEU A 12 -26.12 8.32 -27.48
N PRO A 13 -25.70 7.51 -28.47
CA PRO A 13 -26.53 6.39 -28.89
C PRO A 13 -26.71 5.48 -27.67
N THR A 14 -27.94 5.41 -27.17
CA THR A 14 -28.38 4.31 -26.32
C THR A 14 -28.01 3.04 -27.09
N LEU A 15 -27.27 2.11 -26.48
CA LEU A 15 -26.93 0.79 -27.05
C LEU A 15 -28.01 -0.20 -26.61
N PRO A 16 -29.15 -0.32 -27.28
CA PRO A 16 -30.29 -1.06 -26.75
C PRO A 16 -30.28 -2.40 -27.47
N ARG A 17 -29.49 -3.37 -26.95
CA ARG A 17 -29.63 -4.84 -27.12
C ARG A 17 -28.38 -5.67 -26.80
N LEU A 18 -27.18 -5.06 -26.70
CA LEU A 18 -25.93 -5.81 -26.45
C LEU A 18 -25.74 -6.23 -24.98
N GLU A 19 -26.25 -5.46 -24.02
CA GLU A 19 -26.04 -5.69 -22.57
C GLU A 19 -26.60 -7.04 -22.08
N SER A 20 -27.77 -7.46 -22.57
CA SER A 20 -28.41 -8.70 -22.09
C SER A 20 -27.71 -9.98 -22.56
N THR A 21 -26.92 -9.90 -23.63
CA THR A 21 -26.21 -11.05 -24.21
C THR A 21 -24.84 -11.19 -23.56
N TYR A 22 -24.08 -10.10 -23.40
CA TYR A 22 -22.77 -10.12 -22.74
C TYR A 22 -22.85 -10.46 -21.24
N SER A 23 -23.86 -9.97 -20.52
CA SER A 23 -24.07 -10.32 -19.11
C SER A 23 -24.33 -11.83 -18.93
N ARG A 24 -25.21 -12.43 -19.74
CA ARG A 24 -25.47 -13.88 -19.73
C ARG A 24 -24.26 -14.73 -20.13
N ILE A 25 -23.37 -14.19 -20.98
CA ILE A 25 -22.12 -14.86 -21.38
C ILE A 25 -21.12 -14.87 -20.23
N ILE A 26 -20.95 -13.72 -19.57
CA ILE A 26 -20.06 -13.59 -18.43
C ILE A 26 -20.52 -14.50 -17.29
N GLU A 27 -21.83 -14.55 -17.01
CA GLU A 27 -22.40 -15.46 -16.01
C GLU A 27 -22.14 -16.93 -16.35
N ARG A 28 -22.34 -17.36 -17.60
CA ARG A 28 -22.06 -18.74 -18.03
C ARG A 28 -20.58 -19.09 -18.02
N ALA A 29 -19.71 -18.15 -18.35
CA ALA A 29 -18.26 -18.35 -18.28
C ALA A 29 -17.79 -18.47 -16.82
N ILE A 30 -18.33 -17.65 -15.91
CA ILE A 30 -18.06 -17.73 -14.46
C ILE A 30 -18.57 -19.06 -13.90
N GLN A 31 -19.76 -19.51 -14.31
CA GLN A 31 -20.34 -20.79 -13.91
C GLN A 31 -19.47 -21.98 -14.35
N ALA A 32 -19.01 -21.98 -15.62
CA ALA A 32 -18.13 -23.03 -16.16
C ALA A 32 -16.77 -23.10 -15.45
N VAL A 33 -16.24 -21.96 -14.98
CA VAL A 33 -15.00 -21.91 -14.18
C VAL A 33 -15.20 -22.47 -12.76
N ARG A 34 -16.42 -22.40 -12.21
CA ARG A 34 -16.79 -22.94 -10.90
C ARG A 34 -17.00 -24.45 -10.90
N GLU A 35 -17.47 -25.03 -12.01
CA GLU A 35 -17.85 -26.45 -12.09
C GLU A 35 -16.69 -27.39 -12.49
N GLU A 36 -15.68 -26.90 -13.21
CA GLU A 36 -14.57 -27.73 -13.72
C GLU A 36 -13.40 -27.86 -12.71
N ARG A 37 -12.91 -29.10 -12.50
CA ARG A 37 -11.73 -29.39 -11.67
C ARG A 37 -10.44 -29.31 -12.48
N GLY A 38 -9.47 -28.54 -12.01
CA GLY A 38 -8.14 -28.40 -12.62
C GLY A 38 -8.04 -27.34 -13.73
N LEU A 39 -6.85 -26.74 -13.86
CA LEU A 39 -6.54 -25.60 -14.75
C LEU A 39 -6.90 -25.88 -16.22
N ALA A 40 -6.55 -27.07 -16.70
CA ALA A 40 -6.78 -27.48 -18.09
C ALA A 40 -8.27 -27.70 -18.42
N GLY A 41 -9.11 -28.02 -17.44
CA GLY A 41 -10.56 -28.14 -17.60
C GLY A 41 -11.22 -26.77 -17.68
N LYS A 42 -10.87 -25.88 -16.75
CA LYS A 42 -11.37 -24.49 -16.70
C LYS A 42 -11.04 -23.71 -17.97
N LEU A 43 -9.81 -23.80 -18.46
CA LEU A 43 -9.41 -23.13 -19.71
C LEU A 43 -10.15 -23.71 -20.93
N ARG A 44 -10.37 -25.02 -20.99
CA ARG A 44 -11.15 -25.67 -22.07
C ARG A 44 -12.64 -25.34 -22.02
N GLY A 45 -13.21 -25.09 -20.84
CA GLY A 45 -14.59 -24.63 -20.68
C GLY A 45 -14.78 -23.22 -21.22
N VAL A 46 -13.89 -22.30 -20.84
CA VAL A 46 -13.91 -20.89 -21.30
C VAL A 46 -13.67 -20.80 -22.80
N THR A 47 -12.68 -21.53 -23.35
CA THR A 47 -12.41 -21.49 -24.80
C THR A 47 -13.55 -22.05 -25.64
N ARG A 48 -14.26 -23.10 -25.18
CA ARG A 48 -15.45 -23.62 -25.88
C ARG A 48 -16.59 -22.59 -25.94
N GLN A 49 -16.86 -21.90 -24.83
CA GLN A 49 -17.90 -20.86 -24.79
C GLN A 49 -17.53 -19.63 -25.64
N MET A 50 -16.25 -19.23 -25.62
CA MET A 50 -15.72 -18.15 -26.47
C MET A 50 -15.71 -18.52 -27.96
N ALA A 51 -15.48 -19.79 -28.31
CA ALA A 51 -15.53 -20.25 -29.69
C ALA A 51 -16.96 -20.21 -30.28
N ALA A 52 -17.98 -20.51 -29.47
CA ALA A 52 -19.39 -20.39 -29.87
C ALA A 52 -19.81 -18.94 -30.20
N LEU A 53 -19.10 -17.95 -29.64
CA LEU A 53 -19.32 -16.52 -29.90
C LEU A 53 -18.71 -16.02 -31.21
N GLY A 54 -17.72 -16.74 -31.76
CA GLY A 54 -16.90 -16.28 -32.88
C GLY A 54 -17.65 -16.18 -34.22
N GLY A 55 -18.76 -16.90 -34.40
CA GLY A 55 -19.50 -16.92 -35.67
C GLY A 55 -20.24 -15.62 -35.97
N HIS A 56 -21.02 -15.12 -35.00
CA HIS A 56 -21.92 -13.98 -35.22
C HIS A 56 -21.21 -12.62 -35.03
N THR A 57 -20.23 -12.56 -34.13
CA THR A 57 -19.46 -11.34 -33.84
C THR A 57 -18.44 -11.01 -34.93
N ARG A 58 -17.90 -12.01 -35.64
CA ARG A 58 -16.93 -11.78 -36.74
C ARG A 58 -17.53 -11.04 -37.93
N GLN A 59 -18.80 -11.27 -38.25
CA GLN A 59 -19.46 -10.63 -39.39
C GLN A 59 -19.70 -9.15 -39.11
N GLN A 60 -20.29 -8.82 -37.96
CA GLN A 60 -20.51 -7.43 -37.52
C GLN A 60 -19.21 -6.66 -37.29
N PHE A 61 -18.14 -7.33 -36.83
CA PHE A 61 -16.84 -6.70 -36.67
C PHE A 61 -16.18 -6.33 -38.02
N ARG A 62 -16.39 -7.12 -39.07
CA ARG A 62 -15.85 -6.84 -40.42
C ARG A 62 -16.53 -5.66 -41.10
N GLU A 63 -17.80 -5.39 -40.78
CA GLU A 63 -18.59 -4.28 -41.31
C GLU A 63 -18.22 -2.92 -40.68
N LEU A 64 -17.38 -2.90 -39.65
CA LEU A 64 -16.97 -1.66 -38.99
C LEU A 64 -15.85 -0.91 -39.75
N PRO A 65 -15.90 0.43 -39.80
CA PRO A 65 -14.79 1.26 -40.28
C PRO A 65 -13.47 0.94 -39.56
N PRO A 66 -12.30 1.06 -40.23
CA PRO A 66 -11.00 0.68 -39.66
C PRO A 66 -10.70 1.26 -38.27
N ALA A 67 -11.01 2.54 -38.05
CA ALA A 67 -10.81 3.21 -36.76
C ALA A 67 -11.67 2.62 -35.63
N LYS A 68 -12.91 2.22 -35.92
CA LYS A 68 -13.81 1.59 -34.93
C LYS A 68 -13.39 0.16 -34.62
N ARG A 69 -12.87 -0.58 -35.61
CA ARG A 69 -12.29 -1.91 -35.39
C ARG A 69 -11.08 -1.86 -34.44
N ALA A 70 -10.17 -0.90 -34.65
CA ALA A 70 -9.02 -0.70 -33.78
C ALA A 70 -9.45 -0.40 -32.33
N GLY A 71 -10.45 0.48 -32.14
CA GLY A 71 -10.99 0.79 -30.81
C GLY A 71 -11.62 -0.42 -30.11
N VAL A 72 -12.44 -1.22 -30.82
CA VAL A 72 -13.06 -2.42 -30.26
C VAL A 72 -12.03 -3.50 -29.96
N SER A 73 -11.02 -3.71 -30.81
CA SER A 73 -9.91 -4.63 -30.54
C SER A 73 -9.10 -4.23 -29.31
N LEU A 74 -8.81 -2.93 -29.15
CA LEU A 74 -8.11 -2.41 -27.97
C LEU A 74 -8.96 -2.60 -26.70
N GLY A 75 -10.26 -2.33 -26.77
CA GLY A 75 -11.18 -2.56 -25.65
C GLY A 75 -11.25 -4.02 -25.23
N LEU A 76 -11.31 -4.96 -26.19
CA LEU A 76 -11.30 -6.40 -25.92
C LEU A 76 -9.97 -6.88 -25.31
N LEU A 77 -8.84 -6.31 -25.73
CA LEU A 77 -7.54 -6.61 -25.14
C LEU A 77 -7.48 -6.14 -23.68
N VAL A 78 -7.97 -4.93 -23.38
CA VAL A 78 -8.00 -4.41 -22.00
C VAL A 78 -8.92 -5.26 -21.11
N VAL A 79 -10.11 -5.62 -21.58
CA VAL A 79 -11.03 -6.49 -20.84
C VAL A 79 -10.44 -7.88 -20.66
N GLY A 80 -9.82 -8.45 -21.70
CA GLY A 80 -9.13 -9.74 -21.63
C GLY A 80 -7.98 -9.74 -20.63
N ALA A 81 -7.16 -8.68 -20.61
CA ALA A 81 -6.07 -8.51 -19.66
C ALA A 81 -6.59 -8.36 -18.22
N ALA A 82 -7.65 -7.57 -18.00
CA ALA A 82 -8.28 -7.42 -16.69
C ALA A 82 -8.86 -8.73 -16.17
N LEU A 83 -9.55 -9.51 -17.02
CA LEU A 83 -10.08 -10.82 -16.66
C LEU A 83 -8.96 -11.84 -16.39
N ALA A 84 -7.87 -11.79 -17.15
CA ALA A 84 -6.70 -12.63 -16.91
C ALA A 84 -6.02 -12.28 -15.57
N LEU A 85 -5.95 -11.00 -15.21
CA LEU A 85 -5.41 -10.53 -13.93
C LEU A 85 -6.28 -10.96 -12.75
N VAL A 86 -7.60 -10.84 -12.89
CA VAL A 86 -8.57 -11.31 -11.88
C VAL A 86 -8.52 -12.83 -11.76
N ALA A 87 -8.48 -13.57 -12.87
CA ALA A 87 -8.34 -15.01 -12.86
C ALA A 87 -7.00 -15.43 -12.24
N TYR A 88 -5.90 -14.71 -12.51
CA TYR A 88 -4.61 -14.95 -11.89
C TYR A 88 -4.68 -14.77 -10.37
N HIS A 89 -5.29 -13.67 -9.90
CA HIS A 89 -5.48 -13.42 -8.47
C HIS A 89 -6.42 -14.41 -7.78
N LEU A 90 -7.40 -14.97 -8.49
CA LEU A 90 -8.34 -15.95 -7.97
C LEU A 90 -7.79 -17.39 -8.02
N LEU A 91 -6.92 -17.71 -8.98
CA LEU A 91 -6.44 -19.08 -9.22
C LEU A 91 -5.06 -19.36 -8.59
N PHE A 92 -4.22 -18.34 -8.39
CA PHE A 92 -2.84 -18.52 -7.90
C PHE A 92 -2.59 -17.99 -6.48
N ARG A 93 -3.62 -17.47 -5.78
CA ARG A 93 -3.47 -17.21 -4.34
C ARG A 93 -3.53 -18.53 -3.57
N ALA A 94 -2.50 -18.80 -2.76
CA ALA A 94 -2.49 -19.93 -1.83
C ALA A 94 -3.80 -19.96 -1.03
N SER A 95 -4.39 -21.11 -0.75
CA SER A 95 -5.56 -21.22 0.12
C SER A 95 -5.24 -20.84 1.58
N PRO A 96 -6.23 -20.45 2.40
CA PRO A 96 -6.00 -20.21 3.84
C PRO A 96 -5.31 -21.39 4.54
N ASP A 97 -5.62 -22.63 4.15
CA ASP A 97 -5.01 -23.83 4.73
C ASP A 97 -3.56 -24.05 4.29
N GLU A 98 -3.21 -23.63 3.06
CA GLU A 98 -1.81 -23.58 2.63
C GLU A 98 -1.03 -22.52 3.41
N LEU A 99 -1.61 -21.35 3.65
CA LEU A 99 -0.98 -20.32 4.49
C LEU A 99 -0.79 -20.81 5.94
N ARG A 100 -1.79 -21.44 6.54
CA ARG A 100 -1.66 -22.03 7.90
C ARG A 100 -0.52 -23.05 7.98
N ARG A 101 -0.42 -23.94 6.99
CA ARG A 101 0.66 -24.93 6.92
C ARG A 101 2.02 -24.27 6.74
N ALA A 102 2.11 -23.23 5.90
CA ALA A 102 3.33 -22.46 5.72
C ALA A 102 3.75 -21.76 7.02
N ILE A 103 2.83 -21.10 7.72
CA ILE A 103 3.10 -20.45 9.01
C ILE A 103 3.60 -21.47 10.03
N ALA A 104 2.94 -22.63 10.16
CA ALA A 104 3.35 -23.68 11.09
C ALA A 104 4.76 -24.23 10.76
N ALA A 105 5.07 -24.41 9.47
CA ALA A 105 6.40 -24.84 9.02
C ALA A 105 7.47 -23.77 9.31
N ASP A 106 7.14 -22.49 9.13
CA ASP A 106 8.04 -21.37 9.44
C ASP A 106 8.30 -21.26 10.95
N ILE A 107 7.27 -21.41 11.79
CA ILE A 107 7.42 -21.46 13.26
C ILE A 107 8.31 -22.64 13.67
N ALA A 108 8.08 -23.84 13.13
CA ALA A 108 8.88 -25.01 13.44
C ALA A 108 10.35 -24.86 13.00
N ALA A 109 10.60 -24.07 11.95
CA ALA A 109 11.94 -23.74 11.47
C ALA A 109 12.52 -22.45 12.12
N SER A 110 11.86 -21.88 13.13
CA SER A 110 12.24 -20.61 13.77
C SER A 110 12.37 -19.41 12.80
N ARG A 111 11.68 -19.45 11.65
CA ARG A 111 11.65 -18.38 10.64
C ARG A 111 10.50 -17.40 10.92
N PHE A 112 10.51 -16.80 12.10
CA PHE A 112 9.38 -16.01 12.61
C PHE A 112 9.02 -14.76 11.78
N VAL A 113 9.98 -14.11 11.12
CA VAL A 113 9.69 -12.98 10.20
C VAL A 113 8.87 -13.44 9.01
N ALA A 114 9.24 -14.57 8.39
CA ALA A 114 8.48 -15.16 7.29
C ALA A 114 7.09 -15.65 7.75
N ALA A 115 7.05 -16.25 8.94
CA ALA A 115 5.80 -16.67 9.58
C ALA A 115 4.86 -15.48 9.80
N LYS A 116 5.39 -14.34 10.28
CA LYS A 116 4.64 -13.10 10.49
C LYS A 116 4.08 -12.54 9.18
N HIS A 117 4.89 -12.40 8.13
CA HIS A 117 4.40 -11.93 6.83
C HIS A 117 3.26 -12.81 6.29
N THR A 118 3.39 -14.12 6.44
CA THR A 118 2.36 -15.07 6.01
C THR A 118 1.11 -14.99 6.89
N LEU A 119 1.27 -14.74 8.20
CA LEU A 119 0.17 -14.50 9.13
C LEU A 119 -0.58 -13.21 8.80
N ASP A 120 0.13 -12.12 8.47
CA ASP A 120 -0.44 -10.84 8.05
C ASP A 120 -1.29 -11.05 6.77
N GLU A 121 -0.78 -11.82 5.80
CA GLU A 121 -1.55 -12.20 4.61
C GLU A 121 -2.80 -13.03 4.95
N LEU A 122 -2.67 -14.00 5.86
CA LEU A 122 -3.80 -14.82 6.31
C LEU A 122 -4.87 -13.96 6.99
N SER A 123 -4.46 -13.01 7.83
CA SER A 123 -5.35 -12.12 8.57
C SER A 123 -6.15 -11.18 7.66
N ALA A 124 -5.55 -10.75 6.55
CA ALA A 124 -6.17 -9.84 5.57
C ALA A 124 -7.25 -10.52 4.70
N ARG A 125 -7.43 -11.85 4.80
CA ARG A 125 -8.41 -12.60 4.01
C ARG A 125 -9.79 -12.60 4.64
N THR A 126 -10.81 -12.68 3.80
CA THR A 126 -12.22 -12.77 4.20
C THR A 126 -12.43 -14.02 5.06
N GLY A 127 -12.78 -13.83 6.34
CA GLY A 127 -12.88 -14.90 7.34
C GLY A 127 -11.87 -14.77 8.49
N GLY A 128 -10.79 -14.02 8.31
CA GLY A 128 -9.81 -13.68 9.34
C GLY A 128 -9.16 -14.89 10.04
N LEU A 129 -8.50 -14.62 11.17
CA LEU A 129 -7.90 -15.65 12.03
C LEU A 129 -8.99 -16.31 12.89
N SER A 130 -9.12 -17.64 12.81
CA SER A 130 -9.97 -18.40 13.72
C SER A 130 -9.42 -18.33 15.16
N PRO A 131 -10.24 -18.61 16.20
CA PRO A 131 -9.76 -18.64 17.58
C PRO A 131 -8.57 -19.59 17.79
N ASP A 132 -8.55 -20.72 17.08
CA ASP A 132 -7.44 -21.69 17.13
C ASP A 132 -6.18 -21.15 16.44
N ASP A 133 -6.33 -20.46 15.29
CA ASP A 133 -5.21 -19.80 14.61
C ASP A 133 -4.54 -18.75 15.51
N ARG A 134 -5.32 -18.01 16.31
CA ARG A 134 -4.77 -17.02 17.24
C ARG A 134 -3.85 -17.65 18.28
N TRP A 135 -4.26 -18.79 18.83
CA TRP A 135 -3.46 -19.47 19.85
C TRP A 135 -2.26 -20.21 19.26
N LYS A 136 -2.45 -20.95 18.15
CA LYS A 136 -1.41 -21.82 17.59
C LYS A 136 -0.42 -21.11 16.69
N LEU A 137 -0.85 -20.06 15.99
CA LEU A 137 -0.04 -19.38 14.98
C LEU A 137 0.35 -17.98 15.45
N ALA A 138 -0.64 -17.17 15.85
CA ALA A 138 -0.36 -15.77 16.19
C ALA A 138 0.39 -15.62 17.52
N ALA A 139 -0.01 -16.33 18.58
CA ALA A 139 0.60 -16.15 19.91
C ALA A 139 2.12 -16.46 19.95
N PRO A 140 2.63 -17.54 19.34
CA PRO A 140 4.07 -17.78 19.27
C PRO A 140 4.83 -16.70 18.50
N ILE A 141 4.26 -16.22 17.39
CA ILE A 141 4.84 -15.15 16.58
C ILE A 141 4.87 -13.84 17.37
N GLN A 142 3.77 -13.51 18.07
CA GLN A 142 3.69 -12.33 18.92
C GLN A 142 4.72 -12.38 20.04
N ALA A 143 4.76 -13.48 20.80
CA ALA A 143 5.70 -13.63 21.91
C ALA A 143 7.16 -13.53 21.45
N TRP A 144 7.49 -14.10 20.29
CA TRP A 144 8.82 -13.94 19.70
C TRP A 144 9.08 -12.48 19.30
N THR A 145 8.11 -11.82 18.66
CA THR A 145 8.25 -10.44 18.19
C THR A 145 8.40 -9.46 19.35
N ASP A 146 7.63 -9.62 20.43
CA ASP A 146 7.71 -8.79 21.64
C ASP A 146 9.07 -8.91 22.33
N LYS A 147 9.56 -10.15 22.44
CA LYS A 147 10.89 -10.42 22.99
C LYS A 147 11.97 -9.78 22.12
N ARG A 148 11.91 -9.99 20.80
CA ARG A 148 12.89 -9.47 19.86
C ARG A 148 12.89 -7.93 19.84
N ALA A 149 11.72 -7.31 19.89
CA ALA A 149 11.59 -5.86 19.96
C ALA A 149 12.23 -5.31 21.23
N SER A 150 12.01 -5.95 22.38
CA SER A 150 12.62 -5.55 23.66
C SER A 150 14.15 -5.62 23.60
N GLU A 151 14.70 -6.72 23.06
CA GLU A 151 16.15 -6.86 22.83
C GLU A 151 16.70 -5.77 21.90
N LEU A 152 15.99 -5.47 20.81
CA LEU A 152 16.40 -4.43 19.87
C LEU A 152 16.39 -3.04 20.51
N LEU A 153 15.37 -2.71 21.30
CA LEU A 153 15.30 -1.43 22.02
C LEU A 153 16.46 -1.26 23.00
N GLU A 154 16.85 -2.32 23.73
CA GLU A 154 18.03 -2.31 24.59
C GLU A 154 19.32 -2.07 23.79
N ILE A 155 19.47 -2.75 22.64
CA ILE A 155 20.62 -2.55 21.74
C ILE A 155 20.66 -1.11 21.24
N ILE A 156 19.55 -0.58 20.75
CA ILE A 156 19.43 0.79 20.22
C ILE A 156 19.89 1.78 21.29
N GLU A 157 19.35 1.69 22.50
CA GLU A 157 19.69 2.60 23.58
C GLU A 157 21.16 2.49 24.01
N ALA A 158 21.68 1.27 24.14
CA ALA A 158 23.10 1.06 24.48
C ALA A 158 24.04 1.60 23.40
N ARG A 159 23.71 1.43 22.13
CA ARG A 159 24.50 1.93 20.98
C ARG A 159 24.39 3.45 20.86
N ARG A 160 23.23 4.05 21.11
CA ARG A 160 23.06 5.51 21.18
C ARG A 160 23.95 6.14 22.25
N ARG A 161 23.97 5.58 23.47
CA ARG A 161 24.82 6.08 24.57
C ARG A 161 26.30 6.05 24.24
N THR A 162 26.72 5.02 23.50
CA THR A 162 28.11 4.85 23.07
C THR A 162 28.41 5.53 21.74
N LYS A 163 27.47 6.30 21.18
CA LYS A 163 27.56 7.00 19.89
C LYS A 163 27.90 6.09 18.71
N ARG A 164 27.56 4.81 18.81
CA ARG A 164 27.70 3.81 17.74
C ARG A 164 26.47 3.87 16.85
N TRP A 165 26.37 4.94 16.07
CA TRP A 165 25.14 5.29 15.33
C TRP A 165 24.74 4.23 14.31
N ASP A 166 25.67 3.71 13.51
CA ASP A 166 25.35 2.73 12.48
C ASP A 166 24.79 1.42 13.06
N ASP A 167 25.30 0.99 14.22
CA ASP A 167 24.76 -0.18 14.93
C ASP A 167 23.36 0.09 15.48
N ALA A 168 23.10 1.30 15.98
CA ALA A 168 21.77 1.69 16.43
C ALA A 168 20.77 1.73 15.26
N LEU A 169 21.19 2.27 14.11
CA LEU A 169 20.39 2.34 12.89
C LEU A 169 20.10 0.96 12.30
N ALA A 170 21.06 0.03 12.36
CA ALA A 170 20.85 -1.35 11.96
C ALA A 170 19.77 -2.03 12.83
N ALA A 171 19.82 -1.83 14.15
CA ALA A 171 18.81 -2.37 15.06
C ALA A 171 17.43 -1.71 14.88
N LEU A 172 17.38 -0.41 14.59
CA LEU A 172 16.14 0.30 14.25
C LEU A 172 15.52 -0.21 12.95
N LEU A 173 16.33 -0.46 11.92
CA LEU A 173 15.85 -1.02 10.66
C LEU A 173 15.23 -2.40 10.88
N GLU A 174 15.84 -3.23 11.73
CA GLU A 174 15.26 -4.52 12.10
C GLU A 174 13.94 -4.35 12.86
N LEU A 175 13.86 -3.42 13.82
CA LEU A 175 12.62 -3.13 14.56
C LEU A 175 11.49 -2.67 13.62
N GLU A 176 11.80 -1.82 12.64
CA GLU A 176 10.84 -1.43 11.60
C GLU A 176 10.35 -2.62 10.76
N GLN A 177 11.25 -3.54 10.40
CA GLN A 177 10.89 -4.75 9.64
C GLN A 177 9.98 -5.69 10.44
N LEU A 178 10.12 -5.73 11.76
CA LEU A 178 9.20 -6.47 12.63
C LEU A 178 7.78 -5.88 12.59
N GLY A 179 7.62 -4.61 12.25
CA GLY A 179 6.31 -3.96 12.17
C GLY A 179 5.69 -3.65 13.52
N VAL A 180 6.47 -3.68 14.60
CA VAL A 180 6.04 -3.34 15.96
C VAL A 180 6.66 -2.02 16.37
N GLU A 181 5.97 -1.27 17.24
CA GLU A 181 6.46 0.03 17.75
C GLU A 181 6.88 0.98 16.61
N ILE A 182 6.22 0.93 15.45
CA ILE A 182 6.61 1.67 14.24
C ILE A 182 6.71 3.17 14.47
N GLU A 183 5.83 3.72 15.30
CA GLU A 183 5.85 5.12 15.69
C GLU A 183 7.16 5.49 16.39
N LEU A 184 7.47 4.79 17.49
CA LEU A 184 8.72 4.95 18.23
C LEU A 184 9.95 4.70 17.33
N ALA A 185 9.92 3.65 16.51
CA ALA A 185 11.03 3.26 15.65
C ALA A 185 11.35 4.37 14.64
N LEU A 186 10.35 4.90 13.92
CA LEU A 186 10.57 5.94 12.91
C LEU A 186 11.08 7.24 13.52
N PHE A 187 10.52 7.67 14.64
CA PHE A 187 10.97 8.91 15.29
C PHE A 187 12.39 8.75 15.84
N THR A 188 12.68 7.63 16.51
CA THR A 188 14.02 7.32 17.04
C THR A 188 15.04 7.20 15.92
N HIS A 189 14.66 6.65 14.75
CA HIS A 189 15.53 6.57 13.58
C HIS A 189 15.94 7.97 13.10
N ALA A 190 14.98 8.88 12.97
CA ALA A 190 15.26 10.28 12.62
C ALA A 190 16.21 10.94 13.63
N GLU A 191 15.98 10.73 14.93
CA GLU A 191 16.83 11.26 15.99
C GLU A 191 18.27 10.73 15.92
N VAL A 192 18.45 9.45 15.66
CA VAL A 192 19.78 8.83 15.54
C VAL A 192 20.51 9.34 14.30
N LEU A 193 19.83 9.45 13.15
CA LEU A 193 20.41 10.03 11.94
C LEU A 193 20.83 11.48 12.16
N ARG A 194 19.99 12.28 12.82
CA ARG A 194 20.30 13.66 13.21
C ARG A 194 21.54 13.71 14.10
N ALA A 195 21.62 12.88 15.13
CA ALA A 195 22.77 12.80 16.03
C ALA A 195 24.05 12.33 15.32
N ALA A 196 23.92 11.49 14.29
CA ALA A 196 25.01 11.04 13.43
C ALA A 196 25.44 12.07 12.39
N GLY A 197 24.72 13.20 12.24
CA GLY A 197 24.98 14.23 11.24
C GLY A 197 24.47 13.89 9.83
N ARG A 198 23.70 12.81 9.68
CA ARG A 198 23.08 12.35 8.42
C ARG A 198 21.76 13.08 8.20
N ARG A 199 21.86 14.38 7.93
CA ARG A 199 20.75 15.35 7.96
C ARG A 199 19.69 15.09 6.89
N GLU A 200 20.13 14.74 5.68
CA GLU A 200 19.25 14.44 4.55
C GLU A 200 18.32 13.27 4.92
N GLU A 201 18.90 12.18 5.40
CA GLU A 201 18.14 11.00 5.80
C GLU A 201 17.27 11.28 7.03
N ALA A 202 17.76 12.06 7.99
CA ALA A 202 16.95 12.46 9.15
C ALA A 202 15.69 13.24 8.73
N ALA A 203 15.83 14.18 7.79
CA ALA A 203 14.69 14.92 7.24
C ALA A 203 13.67 13.99 6.57
N GLU A 204 14.13 12.99 5.82
CA GLU A 204 13.26 11.99 5.20
C GLU A 204 12.50 11.14 6.22
N TYR A 205 13.15 10.72 7.30
CA TYR A 205 12.51 9.95 8.37
C TYR A 205 11.50 10.78 9.16
N TYR A 206 11.82 12.04 9.49
CA TYR A 206 10.85 12.94 10.13
C TYR A 206 9.64 13.21 9.22
N ALA A 207 9.85 13.42 7.92
CA ALA A 207 8.77 13.58 6.96
C ALA A 207 7.89 12.31 6.88
N ARG A 208 8.51 11.14 6.87
CA ARG A 208 7.81 9.85 6.89
C ARG A 208 7.00 9.69 8.17
N TYR A 209 7.55 10.03 9.33
CA TYR A 209 6.85 10.00 10.62
C TYR A 209 5.61 10.91 10.59
N ALA A 210 5.78 12.21 10.29
CA ALA A 210 4.69 13.18 10.29
C ALA A 210 3.55 12.85 9.31
N ARG A 211 3.88 12.14 8.21
CA ARG A 211 2.89 11.66 7.24
C ARG A 211 2.10 10.46 7.76
N ILE A 212 2.75 9.52 8.44
CA ILE A 212 2.11 8.28 8.93
C ILE A 212 1.34 8.55 10.23
N PHE A 213 1.88 9.42 11.08
CA PHE A 213 1.33 9.80 12.37
C PHE A 213 1.07 11.32 12.39
N PRO A 214 -0.01 11.83 11.76
CA PRO A 214 -0.27 13.26 11.60
C PRO A 214 -1.08 13.90 12.75
N ALA A 215 -1.26 13.21 13.87
CA ALA A 215 -2.11 13.68 14.98
C ALA A 215 -1.56 13.28 16.36
N THR A 216 -0.27 13.01 16.45
CA THR A 216 0.43 12.65 17.69
C THR A 216 1.14 13.89 18.24
N HIS A 217 1.54 13.82 19.51
CA HIS A 217 2.28 14.92 20.15
C HIS A 217 3.68 15.08 19.54
N GLU A 218 4.18 14.08 18.82
CA GLU A 218 5.50 14.10 18.19
C GLU A 218 5.42 14.50 16.72
N SER A 219 4.23 14.70 16.15
CA SER A 219 4.05 15.10 14.75
C SER A 219 4.59 16.51 14.48
N ASP A 220 4.35 17.43 15.40
CA ASP A 220 4.85 18.81 15.35
C ASP A 220 6.35 18.87 15.63
N ASP A 221 6.86 18.06 16.57
CA ASP A 221 8.30 17.83 16.75
C ASP A 221 8.95 17.38 15.45
N ALA A 222 8.39 16.37 14.78
CA ALA A 222 8.93 15.84 13.54
C ALA A 222 8.98 16.90 12.43
N LEU A 223 7.91 17.69 12.26
CA LEU A 223 7.91 18.78 11.28
C LEU A 223 8.94 19.87 11.64
N PHE A 224 9.07 20.23 12.92
CA PHE A 224 10.06 21.21 13.33
C PHE A 224 11.49 20.73 13.08
N TRP A 225 11.81 19.49 13.47
CA TRP A 225 13.14 18.92 13.25
C TRP A 225 13.43 18.71 11.77
N GLN A 226 12.46 18.28 10.96
CA GLN A 226 12.60 18.22 9.51
C GLN A 226 12.96 19.58 8.92
N ALA A 227 12.23 20.64 9.30
CA ALA A 227 12.51 21.99 8.84
C ALA A 227 13.93 22.44 9.24
N LEU A 228 14.36 22.11 10.46
CA LEU A 228 15.71 22.43 10.92
C LEU A 228 16.77 21.67 10.13
N MET A 229 16.55 20.38 9.80
CA MET A 229 17.46 19.62 8.94
C MET A 229 17.59 20.27 7.55
N HIS A 230 16.47 20.66 6.92
CA HIS A 230 16.52 21.40 5.65
C HIS A 230 17.28 22.72 5.76
N LYS A 231 17.08 23.47 6.85
CA LYS A 231 17.81 24.72 7.10
C LYS A 231 19.32 24.47 7.23
N GLU A 232 19.73 23.44 7.97
CA GLU A 232 21.14 23.09 8.15
C GLU A 232 21.80 22.62 6.84
N LEU A 233 21.01 22.10 5.90
CA LEU A 233 21.44 21.74 4.55
C LEU A 233 21.48 22.93 3.57
N GLY A 234 21.06 24.12 3.98
CA GLY A 234 20.91 25.29 3.11
C GLY A 234 19.71 25.21 2.16
N GLU A 235 18.80 24.26 2.41
CA GLU A 235 17.57 24.07 1.64
C GLU A 235 16.44 24.97 2.18
N ASP A 236 16.68 26.27 2.26
CA ASP A 236 15.80 27.23 2.94
C ASP A 236 14.37 27.21 2.39
N ALA A 237 14.21 27.06 1.07
CA ALA A 237 12.89 26.95 0.45
C ALA A 237 12.08 25.76 0.98
N ARG A 238 12.73 24.59 1.18
CA ARG A 238 12.09 23.40 1.76
C ARG A 238 11.79 23.62 3.23
N SER A 239 12.73 24.19 3.99
CA SER A 239 12.53 24.53 5.40
C SER A 239 11.30 25.45 5.58
N ARG A 240 11.16 26.49 4.75
CA ARG A 240 10.01 27.40 4.75
C ARG A 240 8.68 26.72 4.47
N VAL A 241 8.65 25.70 3.60
CA VAL A 241 7.44 24.92 3.33
C VAL A 241 7.02 24.13 4.57
N VAL A 242 7.97 23.40 5.18
CA VAL A 242 7.69 22.56 6.36
C VAL A 242 7.30 23.40 7.58
N LEU A 243 7.91 24.58 7.78
CA LEU A 243 7.53 25.48 8.87
C LEU A 243 6.13 26.05 8.71
N ARG A 244 5.71 26.37 7.48
CA ARG A 244 4.33 26.80 7.23
C ARG A 244 3.35 25.68 7.54
N GLU A 245 3.65 24.46 7.12
CA GLU A 245 2.85 23.28 7.46
C GLU A 245 2.73 23.07 8.97
N LEU A 246 3.84 23.17 9.72
CA LEU A 246 3.85 23.10 11.19
C LEU A 246 2.90 24.13 11.80
N LEU A 247 2.98 25.39 11.37
CA LEU A 247 2.21 26.49 11.94
C LEU A 247 0.72 26.44 11.55
N GLU A 248 0.42 25.91 10.36
CA GLU A 248 -0.95 25.73 9.87
C GLU A 248 -1.63 24.56 10.59
N LYS A 249 -0.95 23.40 10.70
CA LYS A 249 -1.52 22.19 11.30
C LYS A 249 -1.48 22.21 12.82
N TYR A 250 -0.44 22.77 13.42
CA TYR A 250 -0.20 22.75 14.87
C TYR A 250 0.03 24.17 15.42
N PRO A 251 -0.96 25.07 15.32
CA PRO A 251 -0.80 26.46 15.75
C PRO A 251 -0.55 26.64 17.25
N ARG A 252 -0.81 25.60 18.06
CA ARG A 252 -0.59 25.54 19.51
C ARG A 252 0.60 24.66 19.92
N SER A 253 1.40 24.21 18.96
CA SER A 253 2.63 23.43 19.21
C SER A 253 3.59 24.17 20.14
N ASN A 254 4.36 23.42 20.94
CA ASN A 254 5.50 23.96 21.67
C ASN A 254 6.56 24.57 20.72
N PHE A 255 6.59 24.12 19.48
CA PHE A 255 7.46 24.63 18.42
C PHE A 255 6.86 25.81 17.64
N ALA A 256 5.62 26.24 17.90
CA ALA A 256 5.00 27.32 17.12
C ALA A 256 5.80 28.63 17.19
N THR A 257 6.29 29.01 18.38
CA THR A 257 7.11 30.22 18.55
C THR A 257 8.46 30.08 17.85
N SER A 258 9.16 28.97 18.07
CA SER A 258 10.45 28.68 17.43
C SER A 258 10.33 28.60 15.92
N GLY A 259 9.25 28.00 15.41
CA GLY A 259 8.96 27.87 13.99
C GLY A 259 8.67 29.21 13.33
N LYS A 260 7.89 30.09 13.98
CA LYS A 260 7.68 31.48 13.50
C LYS A 260 8.97 32.26 13.44
N ARG A 261 9.81 32.16 14.48
CA ARG A 261 11.12 32.83 14.52
C ARG A 261 12.01 32.35 13.37
N LEU A 262 12.17 31.04 13.23
CA LEU A 262 13.00 30.47 12.17
C LEU A 262 12.47 30.83 10.77
N LEU A 263 11.15 30.80 10.56
CA LEU A 263 10.55 31.22 9.29
C LEU A 263 10.84 32.71 9.00
N GLY A 264 10.80 33.56 10.02
CA GLY A 264 11.18 34.97 9.90
C GLY A 264 12.64 35.16 9.49
N GLU A 265 13.57 34.45 10.14
CA GLU A 265 15.00 34.45 9.79
C GLU A 265 15.22 34.06 8.33
N LEU A 266 14.59 32.98 7.88
CA LEU A 266 14.69 32.47 6.51
C LEU A 266 14.10 33.41 5.46
N ASN A 267 13.11 34.25 5.81
CA ASN A 267 12.53 35.23 4.90
C ASN A 267 13.34 36.53 4.84
N SER A 268 14.13 36.83 5.88
CA SER A 268 14.96 38.04 5.95
C SER A 268 16.31 37.92 5.24
N ALA A 269 16.68 36.72 4.82
CA ALA A 269 17.94 36.42 4.14
C ALA A 269 17.86 36.51 2.61
N GLU A 270 16.69 36.84 2.04
CA GLU A 270 16.45 37.12 0.61
C GLU A 270 16.63 38.61 0.28
#